data_AF-A0A3S4U6D4-F1
#
_entry.id   AF-A0A3S4U6D4-F1
#
_cell.length_a   1.000
_cell.length_b   1.000
_cell.length_c   1.000
_cell.angle_alpha   90.00
_cell.angle_beta   90.00
_cell.angle_gamma   90.00
#
_symmetry.space_group_name_H-M   'P 1'
#
loop_
_entity.id
_entity.type
_entity.pdbx_description
1 polymer ?
#
loop_
_entity_poly.entity_id
_entity_poly.type
_entity_poly.pdbx_seq_one_letter_code
_entity_poly.pdbx_strand_id
1 'polypeptide(L)'
;MFSKIFSSFKLAGVFKGLILKRLTNPLQSSRIVNLLMDIKNIFQSSKGNADALCLALDLLVDFKNKYPEDFDEIFEIVKELLQDYKQNSDDIKQNIKELFK
;
A
#
# COMPACT_ATOMS: atom_id res chain seq x y z
N MET A 1 6.87 -11.02 19.72
CA MET A 1 5.48 -10.53 19.60
C MET A 1 5.36 -9.05 19.95
N PHE A 2 5.78 -8.61 21.14
CA PHE A 2 5.79 -7.20 21.52
C PHE A 2 6.57 -6.28 20.55
N SER A 3 7.74 -6.70 20.08
CA SER A 3 8.53 -5.95 19.09
C SER A 3 7.77 -5.74 17.77
N LYS A 4 7.06 -6.76 17.27
CA LYS A 4 6.22 -6.66 16.05
C LYS A 4 5.09 -5.66 16.22
N ILE A 5 4.41 -5.70 17.37
CA ILE A 5 3.31 -4.79 17.70
C ILE A 5 3.84 -3.35 17.77
N PHE A 6 4.97 -3.13 18.46
CA PHE A 6 5.59 -1.82 18.57
C PHE A 6 6.08 -1.27 17.22
N SER A 7 6.68 -2.11 16.40
CA SER A 7 7.10 -1.75 15.04
C SER A 7 5.90 -1.47 14.11
N SER A 8 4.78 -2.17 14.29
CA SER A 8 3.52 -1.86 13.62
C SER A 8 2.98 -0.49 14.03
N PHE A 9 2.97 -0.18 15.34
CA PHE A 9 2.53 1.12 15.84
C PHE A 9 3.44 2.26 15.39
N LYS A 10 4.76 2.06 15.35
CA LYS A 10 5.70 3.04 14.82
C LYS A 10 5.44 3.32 13.34
N LEU A 11 5.30 2.29 12.52
CA LEU A 11 4.97 2.46 11.09
C LEU A 11 3.61 3.15 10.91
N ALA A 12 2.60 2.76 11.66
CA ALA A 12 1.29 3.43 11.65
C ALA A 12 1.39 4.89 12.09
N GLY A 13 2.30 5.21 13.03
CA GLY A 13 2.59 6.57 13.45
C GLY A 13 3.26 7.41 12.37
N VAL A 14 4.26 6.85 11.68
CA VAL A 14 4.93 7.51 10.54
C VAL A 14 3.94 7.80 9.42
N PHE A 15 3.11 6.81 9.05
CA PHE A 15 2.14 6.96 7.97
C PHE A 15 0.78 7.52 8.43
N LYS A 16 0.64 7.94 9.69
CA LYS A 16 -0.64 8.41 10.25
C LYS A 16 -1.17 9.61 9.49
N GLY A 17 -0.29 10.55 9.12
CA GLY A 17 -0.66 11.75 8.37
C GLY A 17 -1.27 11.40 7.02
N LEU A 18 -0.67 10.44 6.32
CA LEU A 18 -1.18 9.92 5.06
C LEU A 18 -2.53 9.23 5.24
N ILE A 19 -2.64 8.30 6.19
CA ILE A 19 -3.88 7.54 6.45
C ILE A 19 -5.03 8.51 6.80
N LEU A 20 -4.78 9.50 7.66
CA LEU A 20 -5.80 10.46 8.09
C LEU A 20 -6.12 11.55 7.07
N LYS A 21 -5.28 11.75 6.04
CA LYS A 21 -5.52 12.78 5.03
C LYS A 21 -6.16 12.20 3.77
N ARG A 22 -5.72 11.01 3.37
CA ARG A 22 -5.97 10.41 2.05
C ARG A 22 -6.99 9.26 2.09
N LEU A 23 -7.19 8.63 3.25
CA LEU A 23 -8.08 7.48 3.42
C LEU A 23 -9.29 7.76 4.33
N THR A 24 -9.69 9.04 4.45
CA THR A 24 -10.84 9.46 5.28
C THR A 24 -12.19 9.14 4.65
N ASN A 25 -12.27 9.06 3.32
CA ASN A 25 -13.49 8.65 2.64
C ASN A 25 -13.63 7.11 2.70
N PRO A 26 -14.60 6.57 3.47
CA PRO A 26 -14.68 5.13 3.71
C PRO A 26 -14.94 4.32 2.43
N LEU A 27 -15.66 4.88 1.45
CA LEU A 27 -15.98 4.21 0.20
C LEU A 27 -14.75 4.13 -0.71
N GLN A 28 -14.03 5.25 -0.85
CA GLN A 28 -12.77 5.31 -1.61
C GLN A 28 -11.70 4.42 -0.96
N SER A 29 -11.55 4.49 0.36
CA SER A 29 -10.61 3.65 1.10
C SER A 29 -10.91 2.17 0.93
N SER A 30 -12.19 1.76 0.95
CA SER A 30 -12.55 0.37 0.69
C SER A 30 -12.16 -0.06 -0.72
N ARG A 31 -12.38 0.77 -1.74
CA ARG A 31 -11.99 0.46 -3.12
C ARG A 31 -10.48 0.31 -3.27
N ILE A 32 -9.70 1.23 -2.70
CA ILE A 32 -8.23 1.19 -2.73
C ILE A 32 -7.71 -0.05 -1.99
N VAL A 33 -8.21 -0.33 -0.79
CA VAL A 33 -7.80 -1.51 -0.01
C VAL A 33 -8.15 -2.80 -0.75
N ASN A 34 -9.34 -2.89 -1.36
CA ASN A 34 -9.73 -4.06 -2.14
C ASN A 34 -8.80 -4.26 -3.35
N LEU A 35 -8.49 -3.19 -4.09
CA LEU A 35 -7.53 -3.25 -5.20
C LEU A 35 -6.16 -3.79 -4.74
N LEU A 36 -5.63 -3.29 -3.61
CA LEU A 36 -4.36 -3.76 -3.07
C LEU A 36 -4.40 -5.24 -2.67
N MET A 37 -5.54 -5.70 -2.13
CA MET A 37 -5.75 -7.10 -1.79
C MET A 37 -5.82 -7.99 -3.03
N ASP A 38 -6.50 -7.55 -4.08
CA ASP A 38 -6.59 -8.26 -5.34
C ASP A 38 -5.22 -8.38 -6.02
N ILE A 39 -4.43 -7.29 -6.04
CA ILE A 39 -3.04 -7.32 -6.51
C ILE A 39 -2.21 -8.33 -5.70
N LYS A 40 -2.30 -8.30 -4.37
CA LYS A 40 -1.58 -9.26 -3.52
C LYS A 40 -1.97 -10.70 -3.86
N ASN A 41 -3.27 -10.97 -4.05
CA ASN A 41 -3.76 -12.30 -4.39
C ASN A 41 -3.23 -12.77 -5.76
N ILE A 42 -3.13 -11.87 -6.75
CA ILE A 42 -2.51 -12.17 -8.06
C ILE A 42 -1.06 -12.64 -7.88
N PHE A 43 -0.25 -11.91 -7.11
CA PHE A 43 1.15 -12.28 -6.88
C PHE A 43 1.33 -13.54 -6.03
N GLN A 44 0.36 -13.89 -5.18
CA GLN A 44 0.39 -15.12 -4.39
C GLN A 44 -0.05 -16.36 -5.18
N SER A 45 -0.93 -16.20 -6.17
CA SER A 45 -1.53 -17.30 -6.92
C SER A 45 -0.87 -17.57 -8.28
N SER A 46 -0.13 -16.60 -8.83
CA SER A 46 0.53 -16.75 -10.12
C SER A 46 1.71 -17.71 -10.08
N LYS A 47 1.86 -18.50 -11.15
CA LYS A 47 2.97 -19.44 -11.35
C LYS A 47 4.28 -18.75 -11.78
N GLY A 48 4.23 -17.47 -12.14
CA GLY A 48 5.38 -16.70 -12.59
C GLY A 48 5.22 -15.19 -12.41
N ASN A 49 6.33 -14.49 -12.17
CA ASN A 49 6.33 -13.05 -11.89
C ASN A 49 5.84 -12.21 -13.07
N ALA A 50 6.11 -12.62 -14.31
CA ALA A 50 5.69 -11.90 -15.52
C ALA A 50 4.15 -11.94 -15.70
N ASP A 51 3.54 -13.13 -15.58
CA ASP A 51 2.08 -13.28 -15.69
C ASP A 51 1.36 -12.54 -14.57
N ALA A 52 1.91 -12.57 -13.35
CA ALA A 52 1.39 -11.80 -12.22
C ALA A 52 1.41 -10.30 -12.49
N LEU A 53 2.51 -9.80 -13.08
CA LEU A 53 2.67 -8.40 -13.44
C LEU A 53 1.65 -7.98 -14.49
N CYS A 54 1.46 -8.78 -15.56
CA CYS A 54 0.45 -8.47 -16.57
C CYS A 54 -0.96 -8.40 -15.97
N LEU A 55 -1.35 -9.39 -15.15
CA LEU A 55 -2.66 -9.40 -14.50
C LEU A 55 -2.85 -8.22 -13.54
N ALA A 56 -1.83 -7.85 -12.79
CA ALA A 56 -1.88 -6.69 -11.90
C ALA A 56 -2.00 -5.37 -12.68
N LEU A 57 -1.33 -5.25 -13.83
CA LEU A 57 -1.44 -4.09 -14.71
C LEU A 57 -2.83 -3.98 -15.34
N ASP A 58 -3.41 -5.10 -15.81
CA ASP A 58 -4.78 -5.14 -16.33
C ASP A 58 -5.78 -4.69 -15.27
N LEU A 59 -5.63 -5.20 -14.03
CA LEU A 59 -6.47 -4.80 -12.90
C LEU A 59 -6.35 -3.29 -12.59
N LEU A 60 -5.14 -2.73 -12.66
CA LEU A 60 -4.93 -1.29 -12.46
C LEU A 60 -5.60 -0.45 -13.57
N VAL A 61 -5.54 -0.90 -14.82
CA VAL A 61 -6.20 -0.23 -15.95
C VAL A 61 -7.73 -0.29 -15.78
N ASP A 62 -8.27 -1.44 -15.42
CA ASP A 62 -9.70 -1.60 -15.14
C ASP A 62 -10.16 -0.73 -13.97
N PHE A 63 -9.36 -0.66 -12.90
CA PHE A 63 -9.62 0.19 -11.77
C PHE A 63 -9.62 1.66 -12.16
N LYS A 64 -8.61 2.12 -12.91
CA LYS A 64 -8.53 3.49 -13.46
C LYS A 64 -9.78 3.84 -14.26
N ASN A 65 -10.24 2.94 -15.11
CA ASN A 65 -11.41 3.19 -15.95
C ASN A 65 -12.70 3.29 -15.14
N LYS A 66 -12.83 2.53 -14.05
CA LYS A 66 -14.01 2.54 -13.17
C LYS A 66 -14.00 3.68 -12.15
N TYR A 67 -12.83 4.01 -11.62
CA TYR A 67 -12.63 4.96 -10.52
C TYR A 67 -11.39 5.85 -10.79
N PRO A 68 -11.45 6.75 -11.78
CA PRO A 68 -10.30 7.55 -12.18
C PRO A 68 -9.77 8.45 -11.06
N GLU A 69 -10.65 9.04 -10.26
CA GLU A 69 -10.27 9.88 -9.11
C GLU A 69 -9.56 9.06 -8.01
N ASP A 70 -10.05 7.84 -7.74
CA ASP A 70 -9.43 6.94 -6.75
C ASP A 70 -8.07 6.44 -7.25
N PHE A 71 -7.91 6.28 -8.56
CA PHE A 71 -6.63 5.91 -9.18
C PHE A 71 -5.57 7.00 -9.03
N ASP A 72 -5.93 8.27 -9.24
CA ASP A 72 -5.03 9.40 -9.01
C ASP A 72 -4.63 9.51 -7.53
N GLU A 73 -5.56 9.21 -6.62
CA GLU A 73 -5.28 9.22 -5.18
C GLU A 73 -4.27 8.13 -4.79
N ILE A 74 -4.26 6.98 -5.47
CA ILE A 74 -3.23 5.94 -5.27
C ILE A 74 -1.83 6.49 -5.58
N PHE A 75 -1.67 7.27 -6.66
CA PHE A 75 -0.38 7.88 -6.98
C PHE A 75 0.08 8.86 -5.91
N GLU A 76 -0.83 9.69 -5.40
CA GLU A 76 -0.51 10.64 -4.33
C GLU A 76 -0.17 9.91 -3.02
N ILE A 77 -0.87 8.82 -2.70
CA ILE A 77 -0.54 7.93 -1.58
C ILE A 77 0.87 7.34 -1.76
N VAL A 78 1.19 6.77 -2.92
CA VAL A 78 2.52 6.18 -3.17
C VAL A 78 3.62 7.24 -3.07
N LYS A 79 3.36 8.45 -3.58
CA LYS A 79 4.30 9.57 -3.53
C LYS A 79 4.56 10.04 -2.11
N GLU A 80 3.51 10.24 -1.31
CA GLU A 80 3.63 10.60 0.11
C GLU A 80 4.35 9.47 0.89
N LEU A 81 4.01 8.19 0.65
CA LEU A 81 4.71 7.03 1.24
C LEU A 81 6.21 7.03 0.93
N LEU A 82 6.59 7.29 -0.33
CA LEU A 82 7.99 7.35 -0.74
C LEU A 82 8.74 8.53 -0.12
N GLN A 83 8.06 9.66 0.09
CA GLN A 83 8.63 10.83 0.74
C GLN A 83 8.88 10.56 2.23
N ASP A 84 7.88 10.01 2.93
CA ASP A 84 7.99 9.61 4.34
C ASP A 84 9.10 8.56 4.51
N TYR A 85 9.19 7.62 3.57
CA TYR A 85 10.27 6.64 3.49
C TYR A 85 11.64 7.28 3.33
N LYS A 86 11.80 8.26 2.44
CA LYS A 86 13.09 8.96 2.26
C LYS A 86 13.51 9.71 3.52
N GLN A 87 12.56 10.34 4.22
CA GLN A 87 12.84 11.13 5.43
C GLN A 87 13.21 10.25 6.64
N ASN A 88 12.63 9.05 6.75
CA ASN A 88 12.79 8.17 7.92
C ASN A 88 13.29 6.77 7.51
N SER A 89 14.13 6.69 6.46
CA SER A 89 14.50 5.43 5.79
C SER A 89 14.99 4.36 6.74
N ASP A 90 15.90 4.70 7.65
CA ASP A 90 16.54 3.71 8.52
C ASP A 90 15.57 3.16 9.56
N ASP A 91 14.76 4.02 10.18
CA ASP A 91 13.71 3.64 11.10
C ASP A 91 12.62 2.79 10.42
N ILE A 92 12.18 3.18 9.23
CA ILE A 92 11.16 2.42 8.49
C ILE A 92 11.71 1.05 8.08
N LYS A 93 12.93 0.98 7.53
CA LYS A 93 13.58 -0.29 7.19
C LYS A 93 13.70 -1.20 8.40
N GLN A 94 14.11 -0.66 9.55
CA GLN A 94 14.24 -1.42 10.78
C GLN A 94 12.87 -1.95 11.25
N ASN A 95 11.86 -1.09 11.34
CA ASN A 95 10.52 -1.48 11.78
C ASN A 95 9.91 -2.53 10.83
N ILE A 96 10.07 -2.38 9.52
CA ILE A 96 9.65 -3.37 8.52
C ILE A 96 10.37 -4.70 8.75
N LYS A 97 11.69 -4.68 8.93
CA LYS A 97 12.48 -5.90 9.19
C LYS A 97 12.00 -6.62 10.44
N GLU A 98 11.63 -5.90 11.49
CA GLU A 98 11.08 -6.48 12.71
C GLU A 98 9.70 -7.11 12.56
N LEU A 99 8.87 -6.66 11.61
CA LEU A 99 7.57 -7.30 11.32
C LEU A 99 7.74 -8.72 10.76
N PHE A 100 8.73 -8.89 9.89
CA PHE A 100 8.99 -10.14 9.18
C PHE A 100 9.97 -11.09 9.90
N LYS A 101 10.55 -10.66 11.02
CA LYS A 101 11.43 -11.48 11.88
C LYS A 101 10.62 -12.35 12.84
#